data_AF-A0A2N2P2D9-F1
#
_entry.id   AF-A0A2N2P2D9-F1
#
_cell.length_a   1.000
_cell.length_b   1.000
_cell.length_c   1.000
_cell.angle_alpha   90.00
_cell.angle_beta   90.00
_cell.angle_gamma   90.00
#
_symmetry.space_group_name_H-M   'P 1'
#
loop_
_entity.id
_entity.type
_entity.pdbx_description
1 polymer ?
#
loop_
_entity_poly.entity_id
_entity_poly.type
_entity_poly.pdbx_seq_one_letter_code
_entity_poly.pdbx_strand_id
1 'polypeptide(L)'
;MRRVLLLILMIGITAGLLSQFGLWSSIVRAEGDDPEEEEYIRKTNLTVEYIAHEWWLVRWADDEITCRFLVEHEGLPTTDEVKTWCGADLEKQWAKTQPCDLTESGGDVSQCPGLYLNFFQTYPGQREIEVELPLPQIWLAITGCELKSPENTCNSLPNLMFIGEEPLANENIIRIQGKINGEPFSCAGEQCAVPLKPTGTNGVQVEFWADSSFGDSSETFSALVRVQPWGDFMSPEGTANDQQLYYVDVLSSQWRGTQPASCTETWQVFPDLGGPPPWLLTPENSGELYTSVSFYYLAGMLINSGEVDGSVCPNGGMETEFTANACGVQEAYDKVVAWQNSFDEEIFATANESGVPAQLLKNVFSRESQFWPGIYQTYLEAGLGQLTENGADTVLLWNPSFFSQFCPLVLGQDRCDLGFGNLEDDEQAMLRGALVRKVNSSCPECPVGIDLSQANFSVGIFAEGMLANCEQVGRVIRNVTGKDPGQVSNFVDLWRFTLVNYNAGPGCLSRAISLAYQRNGYLTWENVSANLEEACQGAIDYVEDISIVASGLEPTPTSWVQFATPSEAEATLIAQFTPTPQSQFTPQPTATSAGVPVATATPGGYPAPGTPVPQPTNAGYP
;
A
#
# COMPACT_ATOMS: atom_id res chain seq x y z
N MET A 1 -58.82 -69.85 22.01
CA MET A 1 -57.46 -70.06 22.54
C MET A 1 -56.37 -70.09 21.46
N ARG A 2 -56.57 -70.73 20.29
CA ARG A 2 -55.55 -70.80 19.21
C ARG A 2 -55.16 -69.46 18.57
N ARG A 3 -56.10 -68.49 18.48
CA ARG A 3 -55.84 -67.13 17.94
C ARG A 3 -55.10 -66.19 18.90
N VAL A 4 -55.22 -66.42 20.22
CA VAL A 4 -54.52 -65.62 21.23
C VAL A 4 -53.07 -66.07 21.37
N LEU A 5 -52.81 -67.38 21.27
CA LEU A 5 -51.45 -67.91 21.24
C LEU A 5 -50.66 -67.47 20.00
N LEU A 6 -51.30 -67.38 18.83
CA LEU A 6 -50.66 -66.89 17.60
C LEU A 6 -50.28 -65.41 17.67
N LEU A 7 -51.08 -64.60 18.38
CA LEU A 7 -50.80 -63.18 18.59
C LEU A 7 -49.65 -62.95 19.57
N ILE A 8 -49.56 -63.77 20.62
CA ILE A 8 -48.45 -63.75 21.58
C ILE A 8 -47.15 -64.25 20.92
N LEU A 9 -47.24 -65.25 20.03
CA LEU A 9 -46.07 -65.74 19.29
C LEU A 9 -45.57 -64.71 18.26
N MET A 10 -46.47 -64.00 17.58
CA MET A 10 -46.09 -62.91 16.66
C MET A 10 -45.47 -61.72 17.38
N ILE A 11 -45.99 -61.33 18.56
CA ILE A 11 -45.41 -60.26 19.38
C ILE A 11 -44.04 -60.66 19.94
N GLY A 12 -43.84 -61.94 20.29
CA GLY A 12 -42.54 -62.45 20.72
C GLY A 12 -41.47 -62.46 19.62
N ILE A 13 -41.87 -62.73 18.37
CA ILE A 13 -40.96 -62.75 17.22
C ILE A 13 -40.62 -61.32 16.75
N THR A 14 -41.56 -60.38 16.82
CA THR A 14 -41.27 -58.97 16.50
C THR A 14 -40.45 -58.27 17.59
N ALA A 15 -40.62 -58.64 18.86
CA ALA A 15 -39.78 -58.14 19.96
C ALA A 15 -38.34 -58.71 19.91
N GLY A 16 -38.16 -59.96 19.48
CA GLY A 16 -36.83 -60.59 19.33
C GLY A 16 -36.02 -60.08 18.12
N LEU A 17 -36.69 -59.61 17.06
CA LEU A 17 -36.05 -58.99 15.90
C LEU A 17 -35.68 -57.51 16.11
N LEU A 18 -36.30 -56.84 17.09
CA LEU A 18 -35.94 -55.46 17.47
C LEU A 18 -34.85 -55.38 18.54
N SER A 19 -34.53 -56.47 19.24
CA SER A 19 -33.43 -56.52 20.22
C SER A 19 -32.03 -56.76 19.63
N GLN A 20 -31.89 -56.91 18.30
CA GLN A 20 -30.60 -57.06 17.63
C GLN A 20 -30.08 -55.80 16.91
N PHE A 21 -30.80 -54.67 16.98
CA PHE A 21 -30.31 -53.37 16.47
C PHE A 21 -29.77 -52.43 17.55
N GLY A 22 -29.57 -52.93 18.78
CA GLY A 22 -29.07 -52.18 19.93
C GLY A 22 -27.58 -52.40 20.27
N LEU A 23 -26.83 -53.13 19.44
CA LEU A 23 -25.37 -53.11 19.50
C LEU A 23 -24.89 -52.12 18.45
N TRP A 24 -25.10 -50.82 18.74
CA TRP A 24 -24.17 -49.84 18.21
C TRP A 24 -22.82 -50.27 18.74
N SER A 25 -21.94 -50.71 17.84
CA SER A 25 -20.52 -50.70 18.10
C SER A 25 -20.24 -49.32 18.67
N SER A 26 -19.94 -49.25 19.97
CA SER A 26 -19.11 -48.19 20.48
C SER A 26 -17.86 -48.29 19.63
N ILE A 27 -17.81 -47.49 18.56
CA ILE A 27 -16.55 -47.04 18.02
C ILE A 27 -15.88 -46.46 19.26
N VAL A 28 -14.93 -47.22 19.80
CA VAL A 28 -13.92 -46.64 20.66
C VAL A 28 -13.24 -45.65 19.74
N ARG A 29 -13.79 -44.43 19.71
CA ARG A 29 -12.98 -43.26 19.39
C ARG A 29 -11.93 -43.33 20.49
N ALA A 30 -10.71 -43.69 20.09
CA ALA A 30 -9.58 -43.18 20.81
C ALA A 30 -9.86 -41.67 20.87
N GLU A 31 -10.18 -41.19 22.06
CA GLU A 31 -10.03 -39.79 22.40
C GLU A 31 -8.52 -39.59 22.29
N GLY A 32 -8.07 -39.32 21.06
CA GLY A 32 -6.83 -38.63 20.87
C GLY A 32 -7.08 -37.30 21.54
N ASP A 33 -6.55 -37.15 22.75
CA ASP A 33 -5.76 -35.97 23.02
C ASP A 33 -4.72 -35.93 21.88
N ASP A 34 -5.10 -35.41 20.72
CA ASP A 34 -4.16 -34.58 20.00
C ASP A 34 -3.98 -33.42 20.97
N PRO A 35 -2.81 -33.29 21.64
CA PRO A 35 -2.50 -31.99 22.20
C PRO A 35 -2.72 -31.01 21.05
N GLU A 36 -3.45 -29.91 21.28
CA GLU A 36 -3.36 -28.76 20.38
C GLU A 36 -1.87 -28.64 20.06
N GLU A 37 -1.48 -28.86 18.79
CA GLU A 37 -0.09 -28.75 18.38
C GLU A 37 0.29 -27.32 18.75
N GLU A 38 0.95 -27.17 19.90
CA GLU A 38 1.48 -25.88 20.30
C GLU A 38 2.36 -25.45 19.14
N GLU A 39 1.97 -24.33 18.51
CA GLU A 39 2.66 -23.79 17.36
C GLU A 39 4.15 -23.73 17.71
N TYR A 40 4.97 -24.45 16.95
CA TYR A 40 6.37 -24.60 17.27
C TYR A 40 7.03 -23.24 17.08
N ILE A 41 7.29 -22.54 18.19
CA ILE A 41 7.94 -21.24 18.19
C ILE A 41 9.42 -21.45 18.51
N ARG A 42 10.28 -21.05 17.56
CA ARG A 42 11.73 -21.14 17.70
C ARG A 42 12.18 -20.19 18.82
N LYS A 43 12.68 -20.74 19.93
CA LYS A 43 13.04 -19.97 21.14
C LYS A 43 14.48 -20.23 21.57
N THR A 44 15.11 -19.22 22.15
CA THR A 44 16.40 -19.36 22.83
C THR A 44 16.41 -18.58 24.14
N ASN A 45 17.19 -19.06 25.11
CA ASN A 45 17.39 -18.35 26.38
C ASN A 45 18.61 -17.45 26.25
N LEU A 46 18.37 -16.14 26.29
CA LEU A 46 19.43 -15.14 26.40
C LEU A 46 19.65 -14.82 27.87
N THR A 47 20.89 -14.99 28.33
CA THR A 47 21.31 -14.52 29.66
C THR A 47 21.60 -13.03 29.58
N VAL A 48 20.74 -12.22 30.19
CA VAL A 48 20.95 -10.77 30.29
C VAL A 48 21.51 -10.44 31.66
N GLU A 49 22.66 -9.76 31.65
CA GLU A 49 23.26 -9.20 32.85
C GLU A 49 22.57 -7.87 33.19
N TYR A 50 22.23 -7.67 34.46
CA TYR A 50 21.68 -6.41 34.96
C TYR A 50 22.33 -6.05 36.30
N ILE A 51 22.19 -4.79 36.70
CA ILE A 51 22.67 -4.30 37.99
C ILE A 51 21.45 -3.99 38.85
N ALA A 52 21.30 -4.69 39.97
CA ALA A 52 20.27 -4.43 40.95
C ALA A 52 20.81 -3.44 41.99
N HIS A 53 20.05 -2.38 42.28
CA HIS A 53 20.36 -1.40 43.30
C HIS A 53 19.53 -1.68 44.55
N GLU A 54 20.16 -2.01 45.68
CA GLU A 54 19.46 -2.24 46.94
C GLU A 54 19.25 -0.94 47.70
N TRP A 55 17.98 -0.73 48.04
CA TRP A 55 17.52 0.38 48.83
C TRP A 55 16.80 -0.10 50.08
N TRP A 56 17.02 0.66 51.15
CA TRP A 56 16.36 0.45 52.42
C TRP A 56 15.41 1.59 52.69
N LEU A 57 14.20 1.27 53.12
CA LEU A 57 13.28 2.23 53.70
C LEU A 57 13.49 2.23 55.22
N VAL A 58 14.03 3.33 55.73
CA VAL A 58 14.48 3.42 57.13
C VAL A 58 13.67 4.45 57.89
N ARG A 59 13.34 4.14 59.14
CA ARG A 59 12.64 5.05 60.04
C ARG A 59 13.63 6.00 60.71
N TRP A 60 13.34 7.30 60.64
CA TRP A 60 14.18 8.32 61.27
C TRP A 60 14.31 8.15 62.78
N ALA A 61 13.25 7.73 63.47
CA ALA A 61 13.18 7.75 64.92
C ALA A 61 14.16 6.81 65.65
N ASP A 62 14.52 5.70 65.02
CA ASP A 62 15.25 4.59 65.65
C ASP A 62 16.19 3.84 64.70
N ASP A 63 16.40 4.37 63.49
CA ASP A 63 17.17 3.74 62.40
C ASP A 63 16.67 2.33 62.04
N GLU A 64 15.39 2.02 62.31
CA GLU A 64 14.81 0.73 61.96
C GLU A 64 14.68 0.60 60.44
N ILE A 65 15.29 -0.43 59.86
CA ILE A 65 15.09 -0.80 58.46
C ILE A 65 13.72 -1.48 58.32
N THR A 66 12.72 -0.70 57.94
CA THR A 66 11.33 -1.16 57.81
C THR A 66 11.10 -2.03 56.57
N CYS A 67 11.89 -1.84 55.50
CA CYS A 67 11.80 -2.62 54.27
C CYS A 67 13.13 -2.57 53.50
N ARG A 68 13.46 -3.67 52.82
CA ARG A 68 14.60 -3.76 51.89
C ARG A 68 14.10 -4.21 50.54
N PHE A 69 14.57 -3.59 49.48
CA PHE A 69 14.11 -3.90 48.13
C PHE A 69 15.16 -3.55 47.08
N LEU A 70 14.96 -4.11 45.87
CA LEU A 70 15.85 -3.97 44.74
C LEU A 70 15.13 -3.24 43.61
N VAL A 71 15.84 -2.31 42.96
CA VAL A 71 15.39 -1.65 41.72
C VAL A 71 16.42 -1.88 40.62
N GLU A 72 15.94 -2.01 39.38
CA GLU A 72 16.76 -2.31 38.20
C GLU A 72 17.08 -1.04 37.38
N HIS A 73 17.18 0.11 38.04
CA HIS A 73 17.55 1.38 37.41
C HIS A 73 18.42 2.24 38.33
N GLU A 74 19.19 3.15 37.73
CA GLU A 74 19.93 4.18 38.47
C GLU A 74 18.99 5.30 38.95
N GLY A 75 19.32 5.89 40.10
CA GLY A 75 18.54 6.98 40.69
C GLY A 75 17.72 6.58 41.91
N LEU A 76 16.86 7.49 42.36
CA LEU A 76 15.99 7.25 43.52
C LEU A 76 14.83 6.31 43.13
N PRO A 77 14.49 5.33 43.97
CA PRO A 77 13.26 4.56 43.83
C PRO A 77 12.01 5.42 43.67
N THR A 78 11.13 4.97 42.80
CA THR A 78 9.82 5.58 42.57
C THR A 78 8.81 5.16 43.64
N THR A 79 7.74 5.93 43.77
CA THR A 79 6.63 5.62 44.70
C THR A 79 5.99 4.26 44.42
N ASP A 80 5.84 3.88 43.15
CA ASP A 80 5.26 2.58 42.79
C ASP A 80 6.17 1.41 43.15
N GLU A 81 7.49 1.57 43.07
CA GLU A 81 8.44 0.55 43.51
C GLU A 81 8.41 0.38 45.03
N VAL A 82 8.41 1.48 45.79
CA VAL A 82 8.27 1.43 47.26
C VAL A 82 6.94 0.75 47.63
N LYS A 83 5.85 1.07 46.94
CA LYS A 83 4.55 0.42 47.15
C LYS A 83 4.58 -1.07 46.83
N THR A 84 5.22 -1.45 45.72
CA THR A 84 5.29 -2.84 45.24
C THR A 84 6.05 -3.73 46.22
N TRP A 85 7.20 -3.26 46.68
CA TRP A 85 8.07 -4.05 47.55
C TRP A 85 7.75 -3.93 49.05
N CYS A 86 7.38 -2.74 49.51
CA CYS A 86 7.19 -2.45 50.94
C CYS A 86 5.71 -2.36 51.34
N GLY A 87 4.80 -2.35 50.38
CA GLY A 87 3.36 -2.25 50.61
C GLY A 87 2.86 -0.80 50.75
N ALA A 88 1.55 -0.63 50.53
CA ALA A 88 0.90 0.68 50.46
C ALA A 88 0.93 1.48 51.77
N ASP A 89 1.06 0.83 52.92
CA ASP A 89 1.07 1.54 54.21
C ASP A 89 2.41 2.23 54.48
N LEU A 90 3.53 1.57 54.12
CA LEU A 90 4.87 2.15 54.23
C LEU A 90 5.11 3.20 53.15
N GLU A 91 4.63 2.96 51.92
CA GLU A 91 4.67 3.96 50.84
C GLU A 91 3.95 5.24 51.25
N LYS A 92 2.69 5.17 51.73
CA LYS A 92 1.94 6.36 52.17
C LYS A 92 2.60 7.11 53.32
N GLN A 93 3.29 6.40 54.22
CA GLN A 93 4.05 7.03 55.31
C GLN A 93 5.27 7.77 54.77
N TRP A 94 6.02 7.13 53.87
CA TRP A 94 7.17 7.72 53.22
C TRP A 94 6.79 8.94 52.36
N ALA A 95 5.75 8.82 51.52
CA ALA A 95 5.26 9.92 50.68
C ALA A 95 4.77 11.14 51.47
N LYS A 96 4.35 10.95 52.73
CA LYS A 96 3.97 12.03 53.65
C LYS A 96 5.12 12.56 54.51
N THR A 97 6.30 11.95 54.42
CA THR A 97 7.47 12.37 55.19
C THR A 97 7.96 13.71 54.66
N GLN A 98 8.13 14.69 55.56
CA GLN A 98 8.69 15.99 55.21
C GLN A 98 10.23 15.94 55.31
N PRO A 99 10.96 16.80 54.58
CA PRO A 99 12.41 16.91 54.71
C PRO A 99 12.85 17.12 56.17
N CYS A 100 13.89 16.41 56.59
CA CYS A 100 14.44 16.51 57.95
C CYS A 100 15.52 17.60 58.01
N ASP A 101 15.13 18.84 58.34
CA ASP A 101 16.04 20.02 58.39
C ASP A 101 17.19 19.90 59.43
N LEU A 102 17.10 18.92 60.33
CA LEU A 102 18.14 18.63 61.34
C LEU A 102 19.38 17.97 60.73
N THR A 103 19.27 17.40 59.53
CA THR A 103 20.40 16.81 58.80
C THR A 103 21.43 17.86 58.36
N GLU A 104 20.98 19.04 57.92
CA GLU A 104 21.87 20.13 57.46
C GLU A 104 22.50 20.92 58.62
N SER A 105 21.85 20.93 59.78
CA SER A 105 22.28 21.68 60.97
C SER A 105 23.08 20.86 61.99
N GLY A 106 23.32 19.56 61.72
CA GLY A 106 24.07 18.67 62.60
C GLY A 106 23.34 18.31 63.91
N GLY A 107 22.01 18.38 63.90
CA GLY A 107 21.16 18.02 65.04
C GLY A 107 20.91 16.52 65.18
N ASP A 108 20.21 16.12 66.24
CA ASP A 108 19.80 14.73 66.46
C ASP A 108 18.64 14.34 65.53
N VAL A 109 18.97 13.58 64.48
CA VAL A 109 18.03 13.17 63.41
C VAL A 109 16.97 12.16 63.88
N SER A 110 17.14 11.55 65.07
CA SER A 110 16.14 10.66 65.68
C SER A 110 14.83 11.37 66.05
N GLN A 111 14.84 12.70 66.02
CA GLN A 111 13.65 13.52 66.28
C GLN A 111 12.82 13.78 65.01
N CYS A 112 13.31 13.38 63.83
CA CYS A 112 12.59 13.57 62.59
C CYS A 112 11.45 12.53 62.44
N PRO A 113 10.22 12.97 62.10
CA PRO A 113 9.13 12.04 61.84
C PRO A 113 9.25 11.45 60.43
N GLY A 114 8.85 10.18 60.26
CA GLY A 114 8.68 9.56 58.95
C GLY A 114 9.80 8.58 58.55
N LEU A 115 9.96 8.40 57.25
CA LEU A 115 10.84 7.41 56.63
C LEU A 115 11.77 8.08 55.60
N TYR A 116 12.96 7.54 55.39
CA TYR A 116 13.86 7.95 54.31
C TYR A 116 14.39 6.76 53.53
N LEU A 117 14.83 7.01 52.30
CA LEU A 117 15.49 6.02 51.47
C LEU A 117 16.99 6.07 51.72
N ASN A 118 17.57 4.93 52.05
CA ASN A 118 19.00 4.75 52.19
C ASN A 118 19.49 3.79 51.11
N PHE A 119 20.38 4.28 50.24
CA PHE A 119 21.10 3.42 49.31
C PHE A 119 22.06 2.53 50.09
N PHE A 120 22.05 1.23 49.81
CA PHE A 120 22.95 0.29 50.49
C PHE A 120 24.10 -0.13 49.58
N GLN A 121 23.82 -0.89 48.52
CA GLN A 121 24.82 -1.35 47.56
C GLN A 121 24.19 -1.81 46.25
N THR A 122 25.03 -2.09 45.26
CA THR A 122 24.63 -2.73 43.99
C THR A 122 25.10 -4.18 43.92
N TYR A 123 24.34 -5.00 43.20
CA TYR A 123 24.72 -6.38 42.88
C TYR A 123 24.58 -6.65 41.39
N PRO A 124 25.55 -7.35 40.76
CA PRO A 124 25.34 -7.92 39.45
C PRO A 124 24.35 -9.09 39.54
N GLY A 125 23.36 -9.07 38.67
CA GLY A 125 22.38 -10.14 38.49
C GLY A 125 22.42 -10.66 37.07
N GLN A 126 21.97 -11.90 36.89
CA GLN A 126 21.70 -12.48 35.58
C GLN A 126 20.29 -13.02 35.59
N ARG A 127 19.56 -12.81 34.49
CA ARG A 127 18.28 -13.48 34.25
C ARG A 127 18.27 -14.06 32.86
N GLU A 128 17.61 -15.20 32.72
CA GLU A 128 17.30 -15.74 31.40
C GLU A 128 16.02 -15.08 30.90
N ILE A 129 16.10 -14.48 29.72
CA ILE A 129 14.93 -14.08 28.95
C ILE A 129 14.79 -15.05 27.78
N GLU A 130 13.59 -15.57 27.59
CA GLU A 130 13.25 -16.35 26.42
C GLU A 130 12.97 -15.38 25.27
N VAL A 131 13.65 -15.56 24.15
CA VAL A 131 13.46 -14.72 22.96
C VAL A 131 13.12 -15.62 21.78
N GLU A 132 12.13 -15.20 21.01
CA GLU A 132 11.72 -15.83 19.78
C GLU A 132 12.70 -15.50 18.65
N LEU A 133 13.10 -16.53 17.92
CA LEU A 133 14.03 -16.44 16.81
C LEU A 133 13.24 -16.52 15.49
N PRO A 134 13.67 -15.78 14.46
CA PRO A 134 12.98 -15.79 13.17
C PRO A 134 13.07 -17.17 12.50
N LEU A 135 11.99 -17.55 11.82
CA LEU A 135 11.92 -18.74 10.97
C LEU A 135 12.69 -18.54 9.65
N PRO A 136 13.13 -19.62 8.98
CA PRO A 136 13.67 -19.53 7.63
C PRO A 136 12.60 -19.02 6.64
N GLN A 137 13.06 -18.33 5.59
CA GLN A 137 12.21 -17.79 4.52
C GLN A 137 12.54 -18.44 3.18
N ILE A 138 11.64 -18.32 2.20
CA ILE A 138 11.84 -18.86 0.86
C ILE A 138 11.26 -17.93 -0.20
N TRP A 139 12.09 -17.56 -1.17
CA TRP A 139 11.76 -16.59 -2.20
C TRP A 139 11.73 -17.21 -3.59
N LEU A 140 10.93 -16.63 -4.48
CA LEU A 140 10.75 -17.06 -5.86
C LEU A 140 11.43 -16.10 -6.82
N ALA A 141 12.05 -16.65 -7.86
CA ALA A 141 12.61 -15.93 -8.99
C ALA A 141 12.42 -16.72 -10.29
N ILE A 142 12.49 -16.07 -11.45
CA ILE A 142 12.58 -16.74 -12.76
C ILE A 142 14.05 -16.82 -13.18
N THR A 143 14.44 -17.99 -13.70
CA THR A 143 15.79 -18.21 -14.27
C THR A 143 15.70 -18.90 -15.62
N GLY A 144 16.75 -18.80 -16.44
CA GLY A 144 16.78 -19.37 -17.79
C GLY A 144 16.22 -18.47 -18.89
N CYS A 145 15.69 -17.30 -18.53
CA CYS A 145 15.39 -16.18 -19.41
C CYS A 145 15.42 -14.86 -18.61
N GLU A 146 15.44 -13.74 -19.33
CA GLU A 146 15.21 -12.40 -18.78
C GLU A 146 13.77 -12.00 -19.14
N LEU A 147 12.95 -11.70 -18.14
CA LEU A 147 11.57 -11.26 -18.34
C LEU A 147 11.58 -9.85 -18.92
N LYS A 148 10.90 -9.67 -20.06
CA LYS A 148 10.67 -8.34 -20.63
C LYS A 148 9.33 -7.79 -20.14
N SER A 149 9.38 -6.72 -19.36
CA SER A 149 8.23 -5.90 -18.95
C SER A 149 7.71 -5.10 -20.16
N PRO A 150 6.41 -4.76 -20.24
CA PRO A 150 5.31 -5.12 -19.32
C PRO A 150 4.67 -6.49 -19.58
N GLU A 151 4.99 -7.16 -20.69
CA GLU A 151 4.29 -8.38 -21.08
C GLU A 151 4.83 -9.65 -20.41
N ASN A 152 5.89 -9.55 -19.60
CA ASN A 152 6.56 -10.67 -18.93
C ASN A 152 6.93 -11.81 -19.90
N THR A 153 7.55 -11.47 -21.02
CA THR A 153 7.92 -12.46 -22.05
C THR A 153 9.32 -13.00 -21.88
N CYS A 154 9.47 -14.29 -22.19
CA CYS A 154 10.72 -15.03 -22.26
C CYS A 154 10.93 -15.64 -23.65
N ASN A 155 12.18 -15.64 -24.12
CA ASN A 155 12.58 -16.24 -25.40
C ASN A 155 12.83 -17.77 -25.33
N SER A 156 12.73 -18.33 -24.13
CA SER A 156 12.94 -19.74 -23.81
C SER A 156 12.01 -20.13 -22.67
N LEU A 157 11.76 -21.43 -22.51
CA LEU A 157 10.99 -21.95 -21.38
C LEU A 157 11.81 -21.76 -20.08
N PRO A 158 11.32 -21.00 -19.08
CA PRO A 158 12.08 -20.72 -17.87
C PRO A 158 12.01 -21.84 -16.84
N ASN A 159 12.84 -21.70 -15.80
CA ASN A 159 12.70 -22.40 -14.53
C ASN A 159 12.19 -21.45 -13.46
N LEU A 160 11.33 -21.95 -12.57
CA LEU A 160 11.00 -21.31 -11.31
C LEU A 160 12.09 -21.65 -10.30
N MET A 161 12.83 -20.64 -9.85
CA MET A 161 13.87 -20.75 -8.85
C MET A 161 13.29 -20.43 -7.48
N PHE A 162 13.50 -21.34 -6.54
CA PHE A 162 13.22 -21.16 -5.12
C PHE A 162 14.54 -20.91 -4.39
N ILE A 163 14.59 -19.88 -3.55
CA ILE A 163 15.78 -19.41 -2.83
C ILE A 163 15.44 -19.38 -1.34
N GLY A 164 15.93 -20.35 -0.59
CA GLY A 164 15.78 -20.41 0.86
C GLY A 164 16.79 -19.51 1.57
N GLU A 165 16.37 -18.84 2.62
CA GLU A 165 17.21 -17.99 3.47
C GLU A 165 17.03 -18.37 4.94
N GLU A 166 18.14 -18.69 5.60
CA GLU A 166 18.17 -18.96 7.04
C GLU A 166 18.72 -17.73 7.76
N PRO A 167 17.92 -17.03 8.59
CA PRO A 167 18.37 -15.83 9.29
C PRO A 167 19.42 -16.11 10.38
N LEU A 168 19.53 -17.35 10.89
CA LEU A 168 20.50 -17.69 11.92
C LEU A 168 21.89 -17.97 11.34
N ALA A 169 22.89 -17.24 11.81
CA ALA A 169 24.27 -17.27 11.27
C ALA A 169 24.97 -18.65 11.32
N ASN A 170 24.52 -19.58 12.17
CA ASN A 170 25.11 -20.92 12.30
C ASN A 170 24.25 -22.02 11.68
N GLU A 171 23.10 -21.67 11.11
CA GLU A 171 22.17 -22.59 10.49
C GLU A 171 22.09 -22.32 8.99
N ASN A 172 21.62 -23.30 8.23
CA ASN A 172 21.49 -23.19 6.78
C ASN A 172 20.25 -23.94 6.30
N ILE A 173 19.74 -23.56 5.13
CA ILE A 173 18.67 -24.31 4.46
C ILE A 173 19.23 -25.63 3.92
N ILE A 174 18.68 -26.74 4.40
CA ILE A 174 19.13 -28.08 4.02
C ILE A 174 18.31 -28.68 2.89
N ARG A 175 17.06 -28.23 2.71
CA ARG A 175 16.16 -28.75 1.69
C ARG A 175 15.06 -27.75 1.36
N ILE A 176 14.67 -27.71 0.09
CA ILE A 176 13.48 -27.02 -0.38
C ILE A 176 12.50 -28.05 -0.93
N GLN A 177 11.22 -27.92 -0.58
CA GLN A 177 10.18 -28.85 -0.96
C GLN A 177 8.92 -28.11 -1.38
N GLY A 178 8.08 -28.80 -2.15
CA GLY A 178 6.81 -28.22 -2.56
C GLY A 178 6.05 -29.09 -3.55
N LYS A 179 5.00 -28.51 -4.13
CA LYS A 179 4.20 -29.10 -5.20
C LYS A 179 3.91 -28.05 -6.27
N ILE A 180 4.01 -28.43 -7.54
CA ILE A 180 3.56 -27.63 -8.68
C ILE A 180 2.40 -28.37 -9.33
N ASN A 181 1.21 -27.78 -9.34
CA ASN A 181 -0.02 -28.42 -9.85
C ASN A 181 -0.27 -29.81 -9.22
N GLY A 182 0.04 -29.96 -7.94
CA GLY A 182 -0.04 -31.23 -7.20
C GLY A 182 1.12 -32.22 -7.45
N GLU A 183 2.02 -31.96 -8.41
CA GLU A 183 3.24 -32.76 -8.61
C GLU A 183 4.32 -32.36 -7.59
N PRO A 184 4.78 -33.26 -6.71
CA PRO A 184 5.77 -32.92 -5.69
C PRO A 184 7.17 -32.72 -6.27
N PHE A 185 7.93 -31.79 -5.69
CA PHE A 185 9.35 -31.61 -5.96
C PHE A 185 10.14 -31.51 -4.64
N SER A 186 11.43 -31.86 -4.70
CA SER A 186 12.35 -31.75 -3.55
C SER A 186 13.77 -31.55 -4.06
N CYS A 187 14.45 -30.53 -3.56
CA CYS A 187 15.83 -30.20 -3.86
C CYS A 187 16.65 -30.13 -2.58
N ALA A 188 17.87 -30.67 -2.58
CA ALA A 188 18.80 -30.49 -1.47
C ALA A 188 19.47 -29.11 -1.53
N GLY A 189 19.65 -28.47 -0.38
CA GLY A 189 20.26 -27.15 -0.22
C GLY A 189 19.26 -25.99 -0.32
N GLU A 190 19.83 -24.77 -0.36
CA GLU A 190 19.12 -23.48 -0.31
C GLU A 190 18.59 -22.98 -1.67
N GLN A 191 18.89 -23.67 -2.77
CA GLN A 191 18.43 -23.29 -4.11
C GLN A 191 17.80 -24.48 -4.81
N CYS A 192 16.64 -24.26 -5.42
CA CYS A 192 15.91 -25.27 -6.18
C CYS A 192 15.39 -24.67 -7.48
N ALA A 193 15.90 -25.12 -8.62
CA ALA A 193 15.39 -24.71 -9.94
C ALA A 193 14.48 -25.81 -10.49
N VAL A 194 13.19 -25.49 -10.64
CA VAL A 194 12.20 -26.41 -11.20
C VAL A 194 11.75 -25.92 -12.58
N PRO A 195 11.92 -26.71 -13.66
CA PRO A 195 11.48 -26.31 -15.00
C PRO A 195 9.98 -26.08 -15.05
N LEU A 196 9.58 -24.91 -15.55
CA LEU A 196 8.16 -24.63 -15.76
C LEU A 196 7.65 -25.36 -16.98
N LYS A 197 6.39 -25.80 -16.93
CA LYS A 197 5.66 -26.38 -18.05
C LYS A 197 4.61 -25.37 -18.51
N PRO A 198 4.27 -25.31 -19.82
CA PRO A 198 3.09 -24.58 -20.28
C PRO A 198 1.84 -24.94 -19.47
N THR A 199 1.09 -23.92 -19.05
CA THR A 199 -0.10 -24.04 -18.21
C THR A 199 -1.39 -23.77 -19.02
N GLY A 200 -2.54 -23.73 -18.34
CA GLY A 200 -3.73 -23.06 -18.87
C GLY A 200 -3.69 -21.54 -18.63
N THR A 201 -4.70 -20.82 -19.13
CA THR A 201 -4.84 -19.35 -18.99
C THR A 201 -4.96 -18.88 -17.55
N ASN A 202 -5.40 -19.75 -16.64
CA ASN A 202 -5.55 -19.45 -15.21
C ASN A 202 -4.30 -19.80 -14.40
N GLY A 203 -3.23 -20.27 -15.05
CA GLY A 203 -2.03 -20.76 -14.37
C GLY A 203 -2.25 -22.06 -13.57
N VAL A 204 -1.32 -22.34 -12.68
CA VAL A 204 -1.31 -23.49 -11.77
C VAL A 204 -0.85 -23.05 -10.37
N GLN A 205 -1.38 -23.71 -9.35
CA GLN A 205 -0.97 -23.50 -7.96
C GLN A 205 0.42 -24.10 -7.70
N VAL A 206 1.22 -23.39 -6.92
CA VAL A 206 2.50 -23.84 -6.38
C VAL A 206 2.45 -23.71 -4.85
N GLU A 207 2.77 -24.78 -4.14
CA GLU A 207 2.94 -24.80 -2.67
C GLU A 207 4.42 -25.07 -2.38
N PHE A 208 5.05 -24.36 -1.44
CA PHE A 208 6.48 -24.53 -1.16
C PHE A 208 6.88 -24.10 0.26
N TRP A 209 7.93 -24.73 0.78
CA TRP A 209 8.55 -24.41 2.07
C TRP A 209 10.03 -24.85 2.06
N ALA A 210 10.79 -24.39 3.05
CA ALA A 210 12.19 -24.74 3.26
C ALA A 210 12.40 -25.43 4.62
N ASP A 211 13.28 -26.41 4.67
CA ASP A 211 13.72 -27.06 5.91
C ASP A 211 15.11 -26.53 6.31
N SER A 212 15.29 -26.22 7.60
CA SER A 212 16.54 -25.71 8.16
C SER A 212 17.36 -26.81 8.86
N SER A 213 18.68 -26.62 8.92
CA SER A 213 19.57 -27.43 9.75
C SER A 213 19.27 -27.33 11.25
N PHE A 214 18.55 -26.28 11.67
CA PHE A 214 18.09 -26.11 13.05
C PHE A 214 17.11 -27.23 13.48
N GLY A 215 16.43 -27.87 12.51
CA GLY A 215 15.48 -28.96 12.75
C GLY A 215 14.02 -28.57 12.59
N ASP A 216 13.74 -27.38 12.06
CA ASP A 216 12.41 -26.85 11.76
C ASP A 216 12.26 -26.50 10.27
N SER A 217 11.09 -25.95 9.91
CA SER A 217 10.73 -25.55 8.55
C SER A 217 10.19 -24.12 8.54
N SER A 218 10.24 -23.48 7.37
CA SER A 218 9.54 -22.23 7.13
C SER A 218 8.03 -22.44 7.19
N GLU A 219 7.28 -21.35 7.21
CA GLU A 219 5.88 -21.39 6.83
C GLU A 219 5.71 -22.01 5.43
N THR A 220 4.53 -22.56 5.16
CA THR A 220 4.16 -23.01 3.82
C THR A 220 3.59 -21.84 3.04
N PHE A 221 4.29 -21.47 1.98
CA PHE A 221 3.88 -20.40 1.08
C PHE A 221 3.17 -20.97 -0.15
N SER A 222 2.40 -20.09 -0.80
CA SER A 222 1.73 -20.41 -2.06
C SER A 222 2.03 -19.39 -3.14
N ALA A 223 1.97 -19.83 -4.39
CA ALA A 223 2.06 -18.98 -5.55
C ALA A 223 1.11 -19.46 -6.65
N LEU A 224 0.68 -18.54 -7.51
CA LEU A 224 0.00 -18.84 -8.75
C LEU A 224 0.96 -18.56 -9.91
N VAL A 225 1.19 -19.55 -10.78
CA VAL A 225 2.15 -19.42 -11.89
C VAL A 225 1.48 -19.73 -13.21
N ARG A 226 1.61 -18.84 -14.19
CA ARG A 226 1.09 -19.02 -15.55
C ARG A 226 2.22 -18.98 -16.57
N VAL A 227 2.25 -19.97 -17.46
CA VAL A 227 3.16 -20.01 -18.60
C VAL A 227 2.37 -20.27 -19.88
N GLN A 228 2.34 -19.32 -20.81
CA GLN A 228 1.66 -19.48 -22.10
C GLN A 228 2.64 -19.37 -23.27
N PRO A 229 2.74 -20.39 -24.14
CA PRO A 229 3.54 -20.32 -25.35
C PRO A 229 2.84 -19.43 -26.40
N TRP A 230 3.62 -18.62 -27.11
CA TRP A 230 3.16 -17.71 -28.15
C TRP A 230 4.07 -17.72 -29.39
N GLY A 231 3.45 -17.54 -30.56
CA GLY A 231 4.12 -17.65 -31.86
C GLY A 231 4.03 -19.06 -32.44
N ASP A 232 4.85 -19.33 -33.44
CA ASP A 232 4.70 -20.51 -34.29
C ASP A 232 5.27 -21.80 -33.67
N PHE A 233 4.66 -22.23 -32.57
CA PHE A 233 4.89 -23.56 -31.99
C PHE A 233 4.12 -24.67 -32.74
N MET A 234 3.20 -24.28 -33.64
CA MET A 234 2.25 -25.18 -34.30
C MET A 234 2.58 -25.47 -35.78
N SER A 235 3.58 -24.82 -36.38
CA SER A 235 4.04 -25.07 -37.76
C SER A 235 5.57 -25.21 -37.85
N PRO A 236 6.15 -26.34 -37.36
CA PRO A 236 7.60 -26.57 -37.38
C PRO A 236 8.22 -26.70 -38.78
N GLU A 237 7.38 -26.82 -39.83
CA GLU A 237 7.82 -26.97 -41.23
C GLU A 237 7.64 -25.68 -42.07
N GLY A 238 7.08 -24.61 -41.50
CA GLY A 238 6.92 -23.31 -42.15
C GLY A 238 8.15 -22.40 -41.94
N THR A 239 8.36 -21.44 -42.85
CA THR A 239 9.21 -20.29 -42.54
C THR A 239 8.53 -19.49 -41.43
N ALA A 240 8.97 -19.69 -40.18
CA ALA A 240 8.43 -19.01 -39.01
C ALA A 240 8.55 -17.48 -39.20
N ASN A 241 7.40 -16.80 -39.25
CA ASN A 241 7.36 -15.34 -39.32
C ASN A 241 7.37 -14.70 -37.92
N ASP A 242 6.94 -15.44 -36.89
CA ASP A 242 6.84 -14.95 -35.51
C ASP A 242 7.88 -15.61 -34.60
N GLN A 243 8.49 -14.82 -33.71
CA GLN A 243 9.40 -15.35 -32.69
C GLN A 243 8.64 -16.20 -31.69
N GLN A 244 9.19 -17.38 -31.36
CA GLN A 244 8.67 -18.22 -30.28
C GLN A 244 8.97 -17.58 -28.93
N LEU A 245 7.91 -17.27 -28.18
CA LEU A 245 7.97 -16.61 -26.89
C LEU A 245 7.13 -17.37 -25.86
N TYR A 246 7.42 -17.14 -24.58
CA TYR A 246 6.64 -17.63 -23.45
C TYR A 246 6.23 -16.45 -22.60
N TYR A 247 4.94 -16.23 -22.40
CA TYR A 247 4.43 -15.34 -21.36
C TYR A 247 4.52 -16.04 -20.02
N VAL A 248 5.08 -15.38 -19.00
CA VAL A 248 5.37 -15.98 -17.70
C VAL A 248 4.94 -15.03 -16.59
N ASP A 249 3.90 -15.40 -15.85
CA ASP A 249 3.40 -14.62 -14.74
C ASP A 249 3.51 -15.42 -13.44
N VAL A 250 3.92 -14.75 -12.35
CA VAL A 250 4.08 -15.34 -11.02
C VAL A 250 3.44 -14.41 -10.00
N LEU A 251 2.46 -14.91 -9.24
CA LEU A 251 1.82 -14.18 -8.14
C LEU A 251 2.19 -14.87 -6.83
N SER A 252 2.88 -14.16 -5.94
CA SER A 252 3.23 -14.65 -4.61
C SER A 252 3.75 -13.51 -3.74
N SER A 253 3.39 -13.53 -2.46
CA SER A 253 4.04 -12.72 -1.42
C SER A 253 5.55 -12.97 -1.27
N GLN A 254 6.07 -14.08 -1.84
CA GLN A 254 7.48 -14.44 -1.82
C GLN A 254 8.19 -14.17 -3.16
N TRP A 255 7.64 -13.32 -4.03
CA TRP A 255 8.22 -13.02 -5.33
C TRP A 255 9.33 -11.95 -5.26
N ARG A 256 10.52 -12.23 -5.81
CA ARG A 256 11.66 -11.28 -5.92
C ARG A 256 11.81 -10.60 -7.28
N GLY A 257 10.91 -10.87 -8.23
CA GLY A 257 10.98 -10.23 -9.54
C GLY A 257 10.44 -8.80 -9.53
N THR A 258 10.43 -8.19 -10.70
CA THR A 258 10.11 -6.76 -10.93
C THR A 258 8.64 -6.38 -10.72
N GLN A 259 7.79 -7.25 -10.20
CA GLN A 259 6.38 -6.93 -9.95
C GLN A 259 6.15 -6.81 -8.44
N PRO A 260 5.86 -5.59 -7.94
CA PRO A 260 5.36 -5.42 -6.58
C PRO A 260 4.01 -6.13 -6.44
N ALA A 261 3.66 -6.49 -5.20
CA ALA A 261 2.35 -7.04 -4.85
C ALA A 261 1.25 -6.02 -5.18
N SER A 262 0.68 -6.12 -6.38
CA SER A 262 -0.53 -5.38 -6.76
C SER A 262 -1.79 -6.14 -6.28
N CYS A 263 -2.96 -5.55 -6.50
CA CYS A 263 -4.27 -6.18 -6.27
C CYS A 263 -4.47 -7.54 -6.98
N THR A 264 -3.59 -7.86 -7.93
CA THR A 264 -3.47 -9.16 -8.57
C THR A 264 -3.36 -10.32 -7.57
N GLU A 265 -2.58 -10.17 -6.49
CA GLU A 265 -2.46 -11.19 -5.45
C GLU A 265 -3.75 -11.30 -4.63
N THR A 266 -4.29 -10.16 -4.20
CA THR A 266 -5.59 -10.06 -3.53
C THR A 266 -6.70 -10.77 -4.29
N TRP A 267 -6.67 -10.69 -5.61
CA TRP A 267 -7.72 -11.23 -6.48
C TRP A 267 -7.41 -12.61 -7.03
N GLN A 268 -6.16 -13.07 -6.93
CA GLN A 268 -5.67 -14.31 -7.54
C GLN A 268 -5.99 -14.36 -9.05
N VAL A 269 -5.67 -13.28 -9.76
CA VAL A 269 -6.03 -13.10 -11.18
C VAL A 269 -4.87 -12.53 -11.98
N PHE A 270 -4.51 -13.18 -13.09
CA PHE A 270 -3.51 -12.61 -13.99
C PHE A 270 -4.12 -11.56 -14.93
N PRO A 271 -3.35 -10.55 -15.36
CA PRO A 271 -3.67 -9.76 -16.55
C PRO A 271 -3.87 -10.64 -17.79
N ASP A 272 -4.45 -10.09 -18.85
CA ASP A 272 -4.56 -10.80 -20.12
C ASP A 272 -3.20 -11.09 -20.76
N LEU A 273 -3.16 -12.04 -21.71
CA LEU A 273 -1.95 -12.34 -22.46
C LEU A 273 -1.57 -11.14 -23.34
N GLY A 274 -0.31 -10.73 -23.28
CA GLY A 274 0.16 -9.49 -23.89
C GLY A 274 0.16 -8.28 -22.94
N GLY A 275 -0.16 -8.48 -21.66
CA GLY A 275 -0.12 -7.43 -20.64
C GLY A 275 -1.46 -6.70 -20.48
N PRO A 276 -1.56 -5.83 -19.47
CA PRO A 276 -2.77 -5.07 -19.21
C PRO A 276 -2.96 -3.93 -20.24
N PRO A 277 -4.18 -3.38 -20.37
CA PRO A 277 -4.44 -2.25 -21.26
C PRO A 277 -3.66 -1.00 -20.83
N PRO A 278 -3.45 -0.01 -21.73
CA PRO A 278 -2.58 1.14 -21.46
C PRO A 278 -2.85 1.91 -20.16
N TRP A 279 -4.12 2.06 -19.76
CA TRP A 279 -4.49 2.75 -18.52
C TRP A 279 -4.14 1.99 -17.24
N LEU A 280 -3.76 0.71 -17.35
CA LEU A 280 -3.28 -0.15 -16.26
C LEU A 280 -1.79 -0.52 -16.41
N LEU A 281 -1.03 0.27 -17.18
CA LEU A 281 0.42 0.11 -17.31
C LEU A 281 1.19 1.08 -16.40
N THR A 282 2.37 0.63 -15.99
CA THR A 282 3.47 1.48 -15.54
C THR A 282 4.52 1.48 -16.64
N PRO A 283 4.87 2.64 -17.22
CA PRO A 283 5.89 2.72 -18.28
C PRO A 283 7.29 2.39 -17.75
N GLU A 284 8.29 2.29 -18.63
CA GLU A 284 9.68 2.01 -18.21
C GLU A 284 10.36 3.21 -17.52
N ASN A 285 9.87 4.43 -17.79
CA ASN A 285 10.37 5.66 -17.19
C ASN A 285 9.25 6.68 -16.99
N SER A 286 9.45 7.61 -16.06
CA SER A 286 8.47 8.66 -15.74
C SER A 286 8.14 9.58 -16.91
N GLY A 287 9.09 9.82 -17.83
CA GLY A 287 8.87 10.71 -18.98
C GLY A 287 7.80 10.23 -19.96
N GLU A 288 7.53 8.92 -20.00
CA GLU A 288 6.46 8.33 -20.81
C GLU A 288 5.06 8.57 -20.23
N LEU A 289 4.95 9.04 -18.99
CA LEU A 289 3.68 9.51 -18.45
C LEU A 289 3.25 10.84 -19.05
N TYR A 290 4.12 11.56 -19.78
CA TYR A 290 3.86 12.91 -20.27
C TYR A 290 2.48 13.08 -20.94
N THR A 291 1.75 14.08 -20.49
CA THR A 291 0.45 14.47 -21.07
C THR A 291 0.41 15.96 -21.36
N SER A 292 -0.38 16.36 -22.36
CA SER A 292 -0.59 17.78 -22.70
C SER A 292 -2.06 18.17 -22.67
N VAL A 293 -2.81 17.59 -21.72
CA VAL A 293 -4.25 17.83 -21.59
C VAL A 293 -4.48 19.25 -21.12
N SER A 294 -5.45 19.90 -21.73
CA SER A 294 -5.91 21.22 -21.29
C SER A 294 -6.92 21.08 -20.16
N PHE A 295 -6.55 21.57 -18.98
CA PHE A 295 -7.38 21.53 -17.78
C PHE A 295 -7.92 22.91 -17.44
N TYR A 296 -9.23 23.11 -17.58
CA TYR A 296 -9.90 24.40 -17.35
C TYR A 296 -9.83 24.83 -15.88
N TYR A 297 -9.93 23.88 -14.94
CA TYR A 297 -9.82 24.18 -13.52
C TYR A 297 -8.37 24.53 -13.15
N LEU A 298 -7.41 23.70 -13.56
CA LEU A 298 -6.00 23.99 -13.29
C LEU A 298 -5.55 25.32 -13.90
N ALA A 299 -5.97 25.63 -15.14
CA ALA A 299 -5.74 26.93 -15.75
C ALA A 299 -6.33 28.07 -14.90
N GLY A 300 -7.57 27.90 -14.41
CA GLY A 300 -8.21 28.87 -13.51
C GLY A 300 -7.42 29.09 -12.21
N MET A 301 -6.94 28.01 -11.59
CA MET A 301 -6.14 28.08 -10.37
C MET A 301 -4.76 28.73 -10.60
N LEU A 302 -4.11 28.46 -11.73
CA LEU A 302 -2.84 29.09 -12.11
C LEU A 302 -3.01 30.58 -12.42
N ILE A 303 -4.12 30.99 -13.02
CA ILE A 303 -4.43 32.41 -13.23
C ILE A 303 -4.73 33.08 -11.88
N ASN A 304 -5.58 32.47 -11.04
CA ASN A 304 -6.00 33.05 -9.77
C ASN A 304 -4.85 33.15 -8.75
N SER A 305 -3.88 32.24 -8.80
CA SER A 305 -2.65 32.29 -7.99
C SER A 305 -1.61 33.29 -8.53
N GLY A 306 -1.84 33.87 -9.71
CA GLY A 306 -0.92 34.82 -10.34
C GLY A 306 0.28 34.18 -11.05
N GLU A 307 0.29 32.85 -11.19
CA GLU A 307 1.30 32.12 -11.97
C GLU A 307 1.17 32.37 -13.49
N VAL A 308 -0.02 32.76 -13.94
CA VAL A 308 -0.32 33.14 -15.34
C VAL A 308 -1.10 34.45 -15.36
N ASP A 309 -0.68 35.38 -16.21
CA ASP A 309 -1.39 36.66 -16.42
C ASP A 309 -2.48 36.50 -17.49
N GLY A 310 -3.73 36.35 -17.06
CA GLY A 310 -4.88 36.26 -17.96
C GLY A 310 -5.45 37.62 -18.40
N SER A 311 -4.82 38.76 -18.09
CA SER A 311 -5.40 40.10 -18.30
C SER A 311 -5.72 40.45 -19.76
N VAL A 312 -5.07 39.77 -20.72
CA VAL A 312 -5.35 39.91 -22.16
C VAL A 312 -6.67 39.26 -22.58
N CYS A 313 -7.18 38.33 -21.77
CA CYS A 313 -8.40 37.59 -22.03
C CYS A 313 -9.64 38.29 -21.47
N PRO A 314 -10.82 38.04 -22.07
CA PRO A 314 -12.10 38.43 -21.47
C PRO A 314 -12.20 37.93 -20.02
N ASN A 315 -12.70 38.78 -19.11
CA ASN A 315 -12.81 38.52 -17.67
C ASN A 315 -11.49 38.07 -17.01
N GLY A 316 -10.33 38.52 -17.53
CA GLY A 316 -9.03 38.10 -17.01
C GLY A 316 -8.73 36.62 -17.25
N GLY A 317 -9.38 36.00 -18.23
CA GLY A 317 -9.21 34.57 -18.55
C GLY A 317 -10.12 33.64 -17.75
N MET A 318 -11.00 34.16 -16.90
CA MET A 318 -11.89 33.36 -16.04
C MET A 318 -13.30 33.25 -16.60
N GLU A 319 -13.90 32.05 -16.49
CA GLU A 319 -15.33 31.80 -16.75
C GLU A 319 -16.11 31.87 -15.42
N THR A 320 -15.59 31.22 -14.38
CA THR A 320 -16.10 31.29 -13.00
C THR A 320 -14.97 31.67 -12.03
N GLU A 321 -15.24 31.68 -10.72
CA GLU A 321 -14.21 31.96 -9.71
C GLU A 321 -13.01 30.98 -9.78
N PHE A 322 -13.24 29.74 -10.18
CA PHE A 322 -12.21 28.68 -10.15
C PHE A 322 -11.92 28.04 -11.50
N THR A 323 -12.63 28.42 -12.56
CA THR A 323 -12.45 27.84 -13.91
C THR A 323 -12.09 28.91 -14.91
N ALA A 324 -11.07 28.63 -15.73
CA ALA A 324 -10.71 29.48 -16.84
C ALA A 324 -11.77 29.41 -17.97
N ASN A 325 -11.82 30.43 -18.81
CA ASN A 325 -12.47 30.36 -20.12
C ASN A 325 -11.46 29.87 -21.18
N ALA A 326 -11.92 29.67 -22.42
CA ALA A 326 -11.06 29.15 -23.49
C ALA A 326 -9.79 29.99 -23.75
N CYS A 327 -9.89 31.33 -23.64
CA CYS A 327 -8.74 32.22 -23.77
C CYS A 327 -7.77 32.03 -22.58
N GLY A 328 -8.29 31.97 -21.35
CA GLY A 328 -7.47 31.72 -20.17
C GLY A 328 -6.73 30.38 -20.21
N VAL A 329 -7.38 29.32 -20.71
CA VAL A 329 -6.73 28.02 -20.94
C VAL A 329 -5.57 28.14 -21.93
N GLN A 330 -5.75 28.91 -23.01
CA GLN A 330 -4.70 29.13 -24.00
C GLN A 330 -3.51 29.89 -23.42
N GLU A 331 -3.76 30.96 -22.65
CA GLU A 331 -2.70 31.72 -21.98
C GLU A 331 -1.98 30.88 -20.90
N ALA A 332 -2.70 29.99 -20.22
CA ALA A 332 -2.14 29.13 -19.19
C ALA A 332 -1.51 27.83 -19.74
N TYR A 333 -1.62 27.55 -21.04
CA TYR A 333 -1.37 26.22 -21.61
C TYR A 333 0.02 25.66 -21.25
N ASP A 334 1.08 26.41 -21.50
CA ASP A 334 2.45 25.95 -21.22
C ASP A 334 2.65 25.64 -19.73
N LYS A 335 2.02 26.43 -18.85
CA LYS A 335 2.11 26.24 -17.40
C LYS A 335 1.25 25.07 -16.92
N VAL A 336 0.08 24.85 -17.53
CA VAL A 336 -0.78 23.67 -17.29
C VAL A 336 -0.04 22.39 -17.67
N VAL A 337 0.65 22.37 -18.82
CA VAL A 337 1.46 21.23 -19.25
C VAL A 337 2.66 21.02 -18.33
N ALA A 338 3.37 22.08 -17.96
CA ALA A 338 4.50 21.95 -17.02
C ALA A 338 4.05 21.45 -15.63
N TRP A 339 2.92 21.96 -15.12
CA TRP A 339 2.41 21.61 -13.81
C TRP A 339 1.93 20.15 -13.73
N GLN A 340 1.09 19.71 -14.67
CA GLN A 340 0.54 18.34 -14.64
C GLN A 340 1.64 17.27 -14.71
N ASN A 341 2.73 17.52 -15.44
CA ASN A 341 3.84 16.58 -15.59
C ASN A 341 4.93 16.72 -14.51
N SER A 342 4.82 17.71 -13.62
CA SER A 342 5.77 17.86 -12.50
C SER A 342 5.65 16.74 -11.46
N PHE A 343 4.54 15.99 -11.48
CA PHE A 343 4.27 14.86 -10.58
C PHE A 343 4.67 13.50 -11.17
N ASP A 344 5.14 13.43 -12.41
CA ASP A 344 5.38 12.16 -13.13
C ASP A 344 6.43 11.29 -12.45
N GLU A 345 7.49 11.90 -11.91
CA GLU A 345 8.54 11.19 -11.18
C GLU A 345 8.00 10.54 -9.90
N GLU A 346 7.19 11.29 -9.13
CA GLU A 346 6.58 10.79 -7.90
C GLU A 346 5.53 9.70 -8.17
N ILE A 347 4.70 9.87 -9.21
CA ILE A 347 3.72 8.88 -9.66
C ILE A 347 4.42 7.59 -10.07
N PHE A 348 5.50 7.69 -10.85
CA PHE A 348 6.29 6.55 -11.27
C PHE A 348 6.96 5.83 -10.09
N ALA A 349 7.57 6.57 -9.16
CA ALA A 349 8.18 6.01 -7.97
C ALA A 349 7.14 5.28 -7.10
N THR A 350 6.01 5.94 -6.82
CA THR A 350 4.90 5.36 -6.05
C THR A 350 4.35 4.09 -6.73
N ALA A 351 4.23 4.07 -8.05
CA ALA A 351 3.76 2.90 -8.78
C ALA A 351 4.71 1.70 -8.66
N ASN A 352 6.03 1.95 -8.69
CA ASN A 352 7.05 0.92 -8.50
C ASN A 352 7.11 0.41 -7.05
N GLU A 353 6.76 1.23 -6.07
CA GLU A 353 6.74 0.82 -4.66
C GLU A 353 5.45 0.07 -4.30
N SER A 354 4.29 0.60 -4.71
CA SER A 354 2.97 0.08 -4.33
C SER A 354 2.41 -0.98 -5.28
N GLY A 355 2.92 -1.08 -6.51
CA GLY A 355 2.35 -1.93 -7.57
C GLY A 355 1.04 -1.41 -8.17
N VAL A 356 0.55 -0.22 -7.77
CA VAL A 356 -0.60 0.43 -8.42
C VAL A 356 -0.12 1.05 -9.75
N PRO A 357 -0.81 0.80 -10.90
CA PRO A 357 -0.31 1.29 -12.19
C PRO A 357 -0.14 2.81 -12.27
N ALA A 358 1.00 3.27 -12.77
CA ALA A 358 1.30 4.70 -12.86
C ALA A 358 0.31 5.46 -13.76
N GLN A 359 -0.09 4.88 -14.89
CA GLN A 359 -1.08 5.50 -15.77
C GLN A 359 -2.46 5.60 -15.09
N LEU A 360 -2.84 4.63 -14.25
CA LEU A 360 -4.07 4.68 -13.46
C LEU A 360 -4.02 5.86 -12.49
N LEU A 361 -2.95 5.98 -11.70
CA LEU A 361 -2.76 7.09 -10.77
C LEU A 361 -2.88 8.44 -11.49
N LYS A 362 -2.18 8.58 -12.63
CA LYS A 362 -2.20 9.81 -13.43
C LYS A 362 -3.60 10.12 -13.99
N ASN A 363 -4.31 9.10 -14.49
CA ASN A 363 -5.67 9.26 -15.00
C ASN A 363 -6.63 9.70 -13.88
N VAL A 364 -6.54 9.11 -12.69
CA VAL A 364 -7.42 9.52 -11.58
C VAL A 364 -7.11 10.95 -11.14
N PHE A 365 -5.84 11.35 -10.99
CA PHE A 365 -5.51 12.74 -10.62
C PHE A 365 -5.97 13.77 -11.65
N SER A 366 -5.96 13.40 -12.94
CA SER A 366 -6.53 14.23 -13.99
C SER A 366 -8.02 14.48 -13.77
N ARG A 367 -8.74 13.52 -13.19
CA ARG A 367 -10.17 13.60 -12.91
C ARG A 367 -10.52 14.18 -11.56
N GLU A 368 -9.79 13.86 -10.51
CA GLU A 368 -10.11 14.33 -9.16
C GLU A 368 -9.75 15.80 -8.97
N SER A 369 -8.54 16.16 -9.34
CA SER A 369 -7.98 17.47 -9.00
C SER A 369 -7.56 18.29 -10.22
N GLN A 370 -7.55 17.67 -11.41
CA GLN A 370 -6.84 18.22 -12.58
C GLN A 370 -5.41 18.63 -12.19
N PHE A 371 -4.76 17.84 -11.34
CA PHE A 371 -3.43 18.08 -10.76
C PHE A 371 -3.29 19.30 -9.84
N TRP A 372 -4.38 19.88 -9.34
CA TRP A 372 -4.31 20.91 -8.30
C TRP A 372 -4.49 20.31 -6.90
N PRO A 373 -3.43 20.18 -6.07
CA PRO A 373 -3.46 19.37 -4.84
C PRO A 373 -4.07 20.07 -3.62
N GLY A 374 -4.53 21.31 -3.76
CA GLY A 374 -5.17 22.08 -2.69
C GLY A 374 -6.62 21.67 -2.43
N ILE A 375 -7.23 22.24 -1.38
CA ILE A 375 -8.64 22.04 -1.05
C ILE A 375 -9.54 22.62 -2.15
N TYR A 376 -10.54 21.84 -2.56
CA TYR A 376 -11.64 22.29 -3.41
C TYR A 376 -12.84 22.68 -2.56
N GLN A 377 -13.38 23.91 -2.71
CA GLN A 377 -14.66 24.52 -2.20
C GLN A 377 -15.17 24.18 -0.77
N THR A 378 -15.11 22.93 -0.32
CA THR A 378 -15.38 22.44 1.03
C THR A 378 -14.10 21.87 1.66
N TYR A 379 -13.91 22.07 2.97
CA TYR A 379 -12.77 21.53 3.74
C TYR A 379 -12.76 19.99 3.87
N LEU A 380 -13.54 19.28 3.06
CA LEU A 380 -13.86 17.86 3.19
C LEU A 380 -13.05 16.96 2.25
N GLU A 381 -12.39 17.53 1.25
CA GLU A 381 -11.61 16.83 0.23
C GLU A 381 -10.23 17.49 0.08
N ALA A 382 -9.17 16.68 -0.02
CA ALA A 382 -7.80 17.17 -0.02
C ALA A 382 -6.82 16.30 -0.83
N GLY A 383 -5.79 16.94 -1.39
CA GLY A 383 -4.71 16.29 -2.13
C GLY A 383 -5.06 16.00 -3.60
N LEU A 384 -4.12 15.40 -4.33
CA LEU A 384 -4.31 15.11 -5.77
C LEU A 384 -5.46 14.14 -6.05
N GLY A 385 -5.75 13.24 -5.11
CA GLY A 385 -6.86 12.30 -5.16
C GLY A 385 -8.15 12.80 -4.52
N GLN A 386 -8.19 13.99 -3.90
CA GLN A 386 -9.39 14.49 -3.19
C GLN A 386 -9.90 13.53 -2.09
N LEU A 387 -9.02 13.13 -1.17
CA LEU A 387 -9.35 12.21 -0.08
C LEU A 387 -10.39 12.82 0.87
N THR A 388 -11.49 12.10 1.11
CA THR A 388 -12.53 12.43 2.10
C THR A 388 -12.32 11.71 3.44
N GLU A 389 -13.06 12.09 4.49
CA GLU A 389 -13.10 11.31 5.74
C GLU A 389 -13.56 9.85 5.51
N ASN A 390 -14.54 9.63 4.63
CA ASN A 390 -15.00 8.28 4.27
C ASN A 390 -13.92 7.52 3.49
N GLY A 391 -13.19 8.19 2.60
CA GLY A 391 -12.04 7.61 1.91
C GLY A 391 -10.92 7.23 2.89
N ALA A 392 -10.64 8.09 3.87
CA ALA A 392 -9.69 7.83 4.95
C ALA A 392 -10.11 6.61 5.80
N ASP A 393 -11.41 6.45 6.08
CA ASP A 393 -11.95 5.26 6.74
C ASP A 393 -11.60 3.98 5.96
N THR A 394 -11.84 3.98 4.64
CA THR A 394 -11.49 2.85 3.77
C THR A 394 -10.00 2.54 3.84
N VAL A 395 -9.12 3.54 3.74
CA VAL A 395 -7.66 3.34 3.79
C VAL A 395 -7.25 2.72 5.13
N LEU A 396 -7.70 3.29 6.25
CA LEU A 396 -7.33 2.85 7.59
C LEU A 396 -7.89 1.47 7.96
N LEU A 397 -9.05 1.10 7.39
CA LEU A 397 -9.69 -0.19 7.67
C LEU A 397 -9.19 -1.32 6.77
N TRP A 398 -8.98 -1.05 5.48
CA TRP A 398 -8.69 -2.09 4.47
C TRP A 398 -7.23 -2.16 4.06
N ASN A 399 -6.36 -1.33 4.65
CA ASN A 399 -4.91 -1.45 4.51
C ASN A 399 -4.25 -1.50 5.90
N PRO A 400 -4.19 -2.70 6.52
CA PRO A 400 -3.62 -2.87 7.85
C PRO A 400 -2.13 -2.50 7.95
N SER A 401 -1.37 -2.70 6.87
CA SER A 401 0.05 -2.33 6.79
C SER A 401 0.25 -0.82 6.83
N PHE A 402 -0.58 -0.07 6.12
CA PHE A 402 -0.59 1.38 6.20
C PHE A 402 -1.03 1.84 7.60
N PHE A 403 -2.12 1.25 8.13
CA PHE A 403 -2.65 1.61 9.44
C PHE A 403 -1.62 1.42 10.57
N SER A 404 -0.88 0.31 10.57
CA SER A 404 0.12 0.02 11.60
C SER A 404 1.27 1.03 11.62
N GLN A 405 1.59 1.63 10.47
CA GLN A 405 2.61 2.67 10.33
C GLN A 405 2.06 4.07 10.67
N PHE A 406 0.82 4.35 10.28
CA PHE A 406 0.22 5.68 10.43
C PHE A 406 -0.31 5.92 11.85
N CYS A 407 -0.96 4.93 12.46
CA CYS A 407 -1.63 5.08 13.75
C CYS A 407 -0.69 5.58 14.88
N PRO A 408 0.55 5.07 15.03
CA PRO A 408 1.48 5.51 16.08
C PRO A 408 1.93 6.96 15.96
N LEU A 409 1.66 7.63 14.82
CA LEU A 409 1.92 9.06 14.63
C LEU A 409 0.84 9.94 15.28
N VAL A 410 -0.29 9.36 15.69
CA VAL A 410 -1.48 10.06 16.19
C VAL A 410 -1.90 9.54 17.56
N LEU A 411 -1.92 8.22 17.76
CA LEU A 411 -2.36 7.55 18.98
C LEU A 411 -1.22 6.75 19.62
N GLY A 412 -1.43 6.27 20.86
CA GLY A 412 -0.51 5.37 21.54
C GLY A 412 -0.49 3.97 20.92
N GLN A 413 0.66 3.27 21.00
CA GLN A 413 0.84 1.94 20.42
C GLN A 413 -0.18 0.92 20.95
N ASP A 414 -0.51 1.00 22.24
CA ASP A 414 -1.50 0.14 22.91
C ASP A 414 -2.91 0.25 22.29
N ARG A 415 -3.24 1.41 21.70
CA ARG A 415 -4.47 1.61 20.95
C ARG A 415 -4.33 1.07 19.53
N CYS A 416 -3.21 1.36 18.87
CA CYS A 416 -2.95 0.91 17.50
C CYS A 416 -2.95 -0.61 17.36
N ASP A 417 -2.49 -1.36 18.37
CA ASP A 417 -2.50 -2.83 18.37
C ASP A 417 -3.91 -3.44 18.31
N LEU A 418 -4.97 -2.67 18.60
CA LEU A 418 -6.36 -3.12 18.48
C LEU A 418 -6.84 -3.23 17.02
N GLY A 419 -6.20 -2.51 16.09
CA GLY A 419 -6.68 -2.35 14.72
C GLY A 419 -7.81 -1.32 14.59
N PHE A 420 -7.88 -0.63 13.44
CA PHE A 420 -8.77 0.51 13.23
C PHE A 420 -10.24 0.24 13.57
N GLY A 421 -10.79 -0.89 13.12
CA GLY A 421 -12.20 -1.25 13.33
C GLY A 421 -12.60 -1.55 14.78
N ASN A 422 -11.62 -1.69 15.69
CA ASN A 422 -11.85 -1.94 17.12
C ASN A 422 -11.62 -0.70 18.00
N LEU A 423 -11.23 0.44 17.40
CA LEU A 423 -11.05 1.71 18.10
C LEU A 423 -12.39 2.38 18.43
N GLU A 424 -12.38 3.28 19.42
CA GLU A 424 -13.55 4.10 19.75
C GLU A 424 -13.83 5.14 18.64
N ASP A 425 -15.09 5.59 18.53
CA ASP A 425 -15.54 6.46 17.44
C ASP A 425 -14.74 7.77 17.35
N ASP A 426 -14.31 8.33 18.49
CA ASP A 426 -13.50 9.54 18.58
C ASP A 426 -12.05 9.32 18.17
N GLU A 427 -11.47 8.16 18.50
CA GLU A 427 -10.14 7.73 18.04
C GLU A 427 -10.13 7.51 16.52
N GLN A 428 -11.14 6.85 15.99
CA GLN A 428 -11.30 6.70 14.54
C GLN A 428 -11.44 8.06 13.86
N ALA A 429 -12.26 8.96 14.41
CA ALA A 429 -12.42 10.31 13.88
C ALA A 429 -11.11 11.12 13.93
N MET A 430 -10.30 10.94 14.98
CA MET A 430 -8.98 11.58 15.10
C MET A 430 -8.04 11.10 13.99
N LEU A 431 -7.97 9.79 13.73
CA LEU A 431 -7.14 9.22 12.68
C LEU A 431 -7.60 9.66 11.28
N ARG A 432 -8.91 9.61 10.99
CA ARG A 432 -9.47 10.10 9.71
C ARG A 432 -9.11 11.56 9.48
N GLY A 433 -9.35 12.42 10.48
CA GLY A 433 -9.04 13.84 10.39
C GLY A 433 -7.54 14.12 10.26
N ALA A 434 -6.68 13.35 10.95
CA ALA A 434 -5.24 13.45 10.82
C ALA A 434 -4.77 13.10 9.40
N LEU A 435 -5.32 12.03 8.81
CA LEU A 435 -4.97 11.58 7.46
C LEU A 435 -5.40 12.60 6.39
N VAL A 436 -6.64 13.10 6.46
CA VAL A 436 -7.15 14.14 5.53
C VAL A 436 -6.30 15.41 5.62
N ARG A 437 -5.93 15.85 6.83
CA ARG A 437 -5.02 16.99 7.01
C ARG A 437 -3.64 16.71 6.43
N LYS A 438 -3.16 15.48 6.54
CA LYS A 438 -1.85 15.10 6.05
C LYS A 438 -1.77 15.17 4.53
N VAL A 439 -2.84 14.88 3.78
CA VAL A 439 -2.82 14.99 2.31
C VAL A 439 -3.15 16.39 1.77
N ASN A 440 -3.53 17.33 2.63
CA ASN A 440 -3.84 18.70 2.22
C ASN A 440 -2.56 19.51 1.95
N SER A 441 -2.37 19.90 0.69
CA SER A 441 -1.22 20.69 0.26
C SER A 441 -1.44 22.20 0.29
N SER A 442 -2.60 22.69 0.74
CA SER A 442 -2.90 24.12 0.78
C SER A 442 -2.01 24.85 1.80
N CYS A 443 -1.29 25.86 1.35
CA CYS A 443 -0.29 26.56 2.16
C CYS A 443 -0.30 28.07 1.84
N PRO A 444 -0.95 28.90 2.67
CA PRO A 444 -1.08 30.35 2.41
C PRO A 444 0.25 31.11 2.31
N GLU A 445 1.30 30.59 2.96
CA GLU A 445 2.63 31.21 2.99
C GLU A 445 3.56 30.66 1.88
N CYS A 446 3.10 29.67 1.10
CA CYS A 446 3.87 29.10 0.00
C CYS A 446 3.79 29.97 -1.26
N PRO A 447 4.83 30.04 -2.10
CA PRO A 447 4.88 30.96 -3.25
C PRO A 447 3.68 30.90 -4.20
N VAL A 448 3.09 29.72 -4.36
CA VAL A 448 1.93 29.46 -5.24
C VAL A 448 0.68 29.00 -4.48
N GLY A 449 0.67 29.17 -3.15
CA GLY A 449 -0.42 28.70 -2.29
C GLY A 449 -0.43 27.19 -2.02
N ILE A 450 0.58 26.46 -2.51
CA ILE A 450 0.68 24.99 -2.44
C ILE A 450 2.06 24.56 -1.90
N ASP A 451 2.06 23.61 -0.96
CA ASP A 451 3.24 22.87 -0.54
C ASP A 451 3.43 21.64 -1.45
N LEU A 452 4.41 21.72 -2.35
CA LEU A 452 4.72 20.63 -3.29
C LEU A 452 5.26 19.38 -2.60
N SER A 453 5.95 19.51 -1.46
CA SER A 453 6.41 18.34 -0.71
C SER A 453 5.23 17.56 -0.15
N GLN A 454 4.21 18.28 0.34
CA GLN A 454 3.00 17.67 0.84
C GLN A 454 2.12 17.10 -0.29
N ALA A 455 2.13 17.75 -1.46
CA ALA A 455 1.47 17.24 -2.67
C ALA A 455 2.07 15.92 -3.15
N ASN A 456 3.40 15.81 -3.21
CA ASN A 456 4.08 14.56 -3.55
C ASN A 456 3.74 13.45 -2.55
N PHE A 457 3.77 13.74 -1.25
CA PHE A 457 3.35 12.78 -0.23
C PHE A 457 1.90 12.29 -0.42
N SER A 458 1.00 13.13 -0.95
CA SER A 458 -0.39 12.73 -1.21
C SER A 458 -0.53 11.67 -2.32
N VAL A 459 0.46 11.55 -3.22
CA VAL A 459 0.49 10.51 -4.26
C VAL A 459 0.58 9.12 -3.64
N GLY A 460 1.52 8.93 -2.70
CA GLY A 460 1.68 7.68 -1.96
C GLY A 460 0.43 7.31 -1.18
N ILE A 461 -0.14 8.24 -0.39
CA ILE A 461 -1.38 7.98 0.38
C ILE A 461 -2.54 7.58 -0.53
N PHE A 462 -2.64 8.19 -1.71
CA PHE A 462 -3.68 7.82 -2.66
C PHE A 462 -3.48 6.40 -3.22
N ALA A 463 -2.24 6.00 -3.52
CA ALA A 463 -1.95 4.62 -3.92
C ALA A 463 -2.31 3.61 -2.82
N GLU A 464 -2.01 3.90 -1.56
CA GLU A 464 -2.46 3.09 -0.41
C GLU A 464 -3.99 3.00 -0.33
N GLY A 465 -4.68 4.09 -0.67
CA GLY A 465 -6.14 4.11 -0.79
C GLY A 465 -6.67 3.24 -1.94
N MET A 466 -5.97 3.18 -3.07
CA MET A 466 -6.33 2.27 -4.17
C MET A 466 -6.14 0.80 -3.80
N LEU A 467 -5.06 0.47 -3.09
CA LEU A 467 -4.85 -0.86 -2.52
C LEU A 467 -5.97 -1.24 -1.53
N ALA A 468 -6.32 -0.32 -0.62
CA ALA A 468 -7.42 -0.52 0.31
C ALA A 468 -8.77 -0.78 -0.39
N ASN A 469 -9.06 -0.01 -1.45
CA ASN A 469 -10.27 -0.20 -2.24
C ASN A 469 -10.28 -1.55 -2.98
N CYS A 470 -9.14 -2.01 -3.48
CA CYS A 470 -9.06 -3.28 -4.20
C CYS A 470 -9.16 -4.50 -3.26
N GLU A 471 -8.61 -4.38 -2.06
CA GLU A 471 -8.83 -5.33 -0.95
C GLU A 471 -10.31 -5.44 -0.58
N GLN A 472 -10.98 -4.30 -0.43
CA GLN A 472 -12.40 -4.27 -0.13
C GLN A 472 -13.24 -4.89 -1.27
N VAL A 473 -12.92 -4.62 -2.54
CA VAL A 473 -13.55 -5.30 -3.70
C VAL A 473 -13.39 -6.82 -3.59
N GLY A 474 -12.17 -7.29 -3.29
CA GLY A 474 -11.88 -8.70 -3.12
C GLY A 474 -12.73 -9.34 -2.02
N ARG A 475 -12.85 -8.64 -0.88
CA ARG A 475 -13.71 -9.08 0.23
C ARG A 475 -15.19 -9.10 -0.13
N VAL A 476 -15.68 -8.07 -0.83
CA VAL A 476 -17.07 -8.00 -1.30
C VAL A 476 -17.39 -9.21 -2.19
N ILE A 477 -16.53 -9.50 -3.17
CA ILE A 477 -16.75 -10.64 -4.08
C ILE A 477 -16.74 -11.97 -3.33
N ARG A 478 -15.78 -12.18 -2.42
CA ARG A 478 -15.73 -13.40 -1.60
C ARG A 478 -16.98 -13.57 -0.74
N ASN A 479 -17.43 -12.50 -0.09
CA ASN A 479 -18.63 -12.53 0.73
C ASN A 479 -19.89 -12.87 -0.07
N VAL A 480 -20.01 -12.36 -1.31
CA VAL A 480 -21.18 -12.57 -2.16
C VAL A 480 -21.15 -13.93 -2.86
N THR A 481 -19.98 -14.37 -3.33
CA THR A 481 -19.86 -15.50 -4.26
C THR A 481 -19.30 -16.77 -3.62
N GLY A 482 -18.60 -16.66 -2.49
CA GLY A 482 -17.84 -17.74 -1.87
C GLY A 482 -16.60 -18.18 -2.65
N LYS A 483 -16.15 -17.36 -3.62
CA LYS A 483 -15.04 -17.65 -4.54
C LYS A 483 -14.00 -16.53 -4.52
N ASP A 484 -12.79 -16.85 -4.95
CA ASP A 484 -11.78 -15.82 -5.19
C ASP A 484 -12.17 -14.94 -6.39
N PRO A 485 -11.84 -13.64 -6.36
CA PRO A 485 -12.27 -12.70 -7.39
C PRO A 485 -11.90 -13.11 -8.82
N GLY A 486 -10.67 -13.61 -9.04
CA GLY A 486 -10.19 -14.10 -10.33
C GLY A 486 -10.91 -15.32 -10.87
N GLN A 487 -11.72 -16.02 -10.06
CA GLN A 487 -12.54 -17.14 -10.51
C GLN A 487 -13.87 -16.71 -11.13
N VAL A 488 -14.29 -15.46 -10.90
CA VAL A 488 -15.59 -14.93 -11.32
C VAL A 488 -15.48 -13.65 -12.14
N SER A 489 -14.30 -13.03 -12.22
CA SER A 489 -14.05 -11.82 -13.00
C SER A 489 -12.63 -11.80 -13.58
N ASN A 490 -12.35 -10.89 -14.50
CA ASN A 490 -11.03 -10.68 -15.08
C ASN A 490 -10.31 -9.48 -14.44
N PHE A 491 -9.00 -9.37 -14.67
CA PHE A 491 -8.14 -8.34 -14.09
C PHE A 491 -8.63 -6.91 -14.37
N VAL A 492 -9.06 -6.63 -15.60
CA VAL A 492 -9.49 -5.28 -16.03
C VAL A 492 -10.80 -4.89 -15.34
N ASP A 493 -11.77 -5.79 -15.30
CA ASP A 493 -13.05 -5.56 -14.66
C ASP A 493 -12.92 -5.39 -13.13
N LEU A 494 -11.98 -6.10 -12.50
CA LEU A 494 -11.70 -5.92 -11.08
C LEU A 494 -11.15 -4.53 -10.75
N TRP A 495 -10.27 -3.97 -11.60
CA TRP A 495 -9.85 -2.58 -11.46
C TRP A 495 -10.99 -1.59 -11.69
N ARG A 496 -11.90 -1.87 -12.62
CA ARG A 496 -13.11 -1.06 -12.80
C ARG A 496 -14.01 -1.11 -11.56
N PHE A 497 -14.13 -2.27 -10.92
CA PHE A 497 -14.84 -2.39 -9.65
C PHE A 497 -14.15 -1.63 -8.51
N THR A 498 -12.81 -1.62 -8.48
CA THR A 498 -12.03 -0.77 -7.55
C THR A 498 -12.36 0.71 -7.74
N LEU A 499 -12.45 1.18 -8.98
CA LEU A 499 -12.82 2.57 -9.27
C LEU A 499 -14.27 2.89 -8.88
N VAL A 500 -15.22 1.96 -9.07
CA VAL A 500 -16.59 2.12 -8.54
C VAL A 500 -16.57 2.18 -7.02
N ASN A 501 -15.79 1.31 -6.37
CA ASN A 501 -15.68 1.29 -4.92
C ASN A 501 -15.11 2.61 -4.38
N TYR A 502 -14.07 3.11 -5.04
CA TYR A 502 -13.43 4.38 -4.72
C TYR A 502 -14.39 5.57 -4.86
N ASN A 503 -15.11 5.65 -5.99
CA ASN A 503 -15.94 6.80 -6.33
C ASN A 503 -17.34 6.78 -5.71
N ALA A 504 -18.01 5.62 -5.71
CA ALA A 504 -19.39 5.47 -5.24
C ALA A 504 -19.54 4.64 -3.96
N GLY A 505 -18.46 4.04 -3.47
CA GLY A 505 -18.42 3.30 -2.22
C GLY A 505 -18.86 1.82 -2.31
N PRO A 506 -18.57 1.04 -1.26
CA PRO A 506 -18.80 -0.41 -1.24
C PRO A 506 -20.29 -0.78 -1.18
N GLY A 507 -21.14 0.12 -0.72
CA GLY A 507 -22.59 -0.08 -0.69
C GLY A 507 -23.17 -0.22 -2.12
N CYS A 508 -22.82 0.71 -3.00
CA CYS A 508 -23.19 0.68 -4.41
C CYS A 508 -22.66 -0.59 -5.09
N LEU A 509 -21.36 -0.88 -4.89
CA LEU A 509 -20.70 -2.00 -5.54
C LEU A 509 -21.24 -3.37 -5.09
N SER A 510 -21.35 -3.60 -3.78
CA SER A 510 -21.75 -4.90 -3.22
C SER A 510 -23.14 -5.33 -3.68
N ARG A 511 -24.07 -4.37 -3.80
CA ARG A 511 -25.42 -4.62 -4.29
C ARG A 511 -25.44 -4.93 -5.78
N ALA A 512 -24.70 -4.17 -6.59
CA ALA A 512 -24.57 -4.42 -8.02
C ALA A 512 -23.93 -5.81 -8.30
N ILE A 513 -22.85 -6.15 -7.61
CA ILE A 513 -22.18 -7.47 -7.69
C ILE A 513 -23.14 -8.59 -7.29
N SER A 514 -23.90 -8.43 -6.21
CA SER A 514 -24.88 -9.44 -5.77
C SER A 514 -25.93 -9.73 -6.84
N LEU A 515 -26.49 -8.68 -7.46
CA LEU A 515 -27.49 -8.81 -8.52
C LEU A 515 -26.90 -9.40 -9.81
N ALA A 516 -25.72 -8.94 -10.21
CA ALA A 516 -25.03 -9.41 -11.41
C ALA A 516 -24.66 -10.90 -11.29
N TYR A 517 -24.10 -11.32 -10.16
CA TYR A 517 -23.72 -12.70 -9.93
C TYR A 517 -24.92 -13.64 -9.84
N GLN A 518 -26.00 -13.25 -9.13
CA GLN A 518 -27.21 -14.06 -9.03
C GLN A 518 -27.85 -14.35 -10.39
N ARG A 519 -27.71 -13.44 -11.37
CA ARG A 519 -28.28 -13.59 -12.71
C ARG A 519 -27.37 -14.34 -13.67
N ASN A 520 -26.06 -14.08 -13.62
CA ASN A 520 -25.14 -14.53 -14.67
C ASN A 520 -24.15 -15.61 -14.19
N GLY A 521 -23.86 -15.68 -12.89
CA GLY A 521 -22.86 -16.58 -12.32
C GLY A 521 -21.40 -16.17 -12.58
N TYR A 522 -21.18 -15.00 -13.17
CA TYR A 522 -19.88 -14.36 -13.41
C TYR A 522 -20.05 -12.83 -13.36
N LEU A 523 -18.94 -12.11 -13.23
CA LEU A 523 -18.88 -10.66 -13.03
C LEU A 523 -18.05 -10.03 -14.15
N THR A 524 -18.69 -9.22 -14.99
CA THR A 524 -18.02 -8.36 -15.97
C THR A 524 -18.40 -6.92 -15.74
N TRP A 525 -17.64 -5.98 -16.31
CA TRP A 525 -18.00 -4.57 -16.23
C TRP A 525 -19.42 -4.31 -16.73
N GLU A 526 -19.82 -4.88 -17.87
CA GLU A 526 -21.14 -4.66 -18.46
C GLU A 526 -22.26 -5.15 -17.56
N ASN A 527 -22.07 -6.29 -16.88
CA ASN A 527 -23.11 -6.86 -16.06
C ASN A 527 -23.20 -6.23 -14.67
N VAL A 528 -22.09 -5.74 -14.09
CA VAL A 528 -22.09 -5.04 -12.80
C VAL A 528 -22.59 -3.61 -12.99
N SER A 529 -22.08 -2.87 -13.96
CA SER A 529 -22.48 -1.48 -14.23
C SER A 529 -23.99 -1.35 -14.51
N ALA A 530 -24.57 -2.30 -15.26
CA ALA A 530 -26.01 -2.36 -15.53
C ALA A 530 -26.89 -2.59 -14.27
N ASN A 531 -26.31 -2.97 -13.15
CA ASN A 531 -27.01 -3.17 -11.87
C ASN A 531 -26.67 -2.11 -10.81
N LEU A 532 -25.92 -1.06 -11.15
CA LEU A 532 -25.74 0.09 -10.28
C LEU A 532 -27.08 0.83 -10.09
N GLU A 533 -27.39 1.13 -8.83
CA GLU A 533 -28.59 1.90 -8.49
C GLU A 533 -28.47 3.34 -9.02
N GLU A 534 -29.61 4.02 -9.21
CA GLU A 534 -29.67 5.35 -9.82
C GLU A 534 -28.69 6.36 -9.19
N ALA A 535 -28.59 6.37 -7.85
CA ALA A 535 -27.66 7.25 -7.13
C ALA A 535 -26.17 6.94 -7.37
N CYS A 536 -25.85 5.74 -7.86
CA CYS A 536 -24.49 5.25 -8.08
C CYS A 536 -24.08 5.30 -9.57
N GLN A 537 -25.00 5.63 -10.49
CA GLN A 537 -24.74 5.56 -11.93
C GLN A 537 -23.67 6.55 -12.42
N GLY A 538 -23.44 7.65 -11.68
CA GLY A 538 -22.35 8.58 -11.99
C GLY A 538 -20.96 7.93 -11.99
N ALA A 539 -20.78 6.80 -11.29
CA ALA A 539 -19.53 6.05 -11.31
C ALA A 539 -19.24 5.39 -12.67
N ILE A 540 -20.25 5.18 -13.52
CA ILE A 540 -20.04 4.58 -14.84
C ILE A 540 -19.21 5.53 -15.70
N ASP A 541 -19.65 6.78 -15.84
CA ASP A 541 -18.93 7.79 -16.62
C ASP A 541 -17.53 8.01 -16.05
N TYR A 542 -17.40 8.08 -14.72
CA TYR A 542 -16.10 8.17 -14.03
C TYR A 542 -15.14 7.04 -14.41
N VAL A 543 -15.60 5.78 -14.37
CA VAL A 543 -14.77 4.61 -14.73
C VAL A 543 -14.40 4.63 -16.21
N GLU A 544 -15.34 4.93 -17.09
CA GLU A 544 -15.07 5.00 -18.53
C GLU A 544 -14.06 6.09 -18.86
N ASP A 545 -14.14 7.22 -18.18
CA ASP A 545 -13.23 8.36 -18.34
C ASP A 545 -11.79 8.06 -17.88
N ILE A 546 -11.63 7.23 -16.85
CA ILE A 546 -10.31 6.79 -16.37
C ILE A 546 -9.76 5.62 -17.20
N SER A 547 -10.66 4.75 -17.69
CA SER A 547 -10.29 3.54 -18.44
C SER A 547 -10.21 3.73 -19.96
N ILE A 548 -10.14 4.98 -20.43
CA ILE A 548 -9.98 5.32 -21.85
C ILE A 548 -8.76 4.58 -22.44
N VAL A 549 -9.00 3.87 -23.54
CA VAL A 549 -8.09 2.89 -24.16
C VAL A 549 -6.86 3.55 -24.81
N ALA A 550 -6.91 4.83 -25.16
CA ALA A 550 -5.76 5.58 -25.64
C ALA A 550 -5.06 6.28 -24.47
N SER A 551 -3.83 5.87 -24.15
CA SER A 551 -2.92 6.63 -23.29
C SER A 551 -2.62 7.98 -23.95
N GLY A 552 -3.42 8.96 -23.57
CA GLY A 552 -3.57 10.23 -24.26
C GLY A 552 -4.97 10.77 -23.98
N LEU A 553 -5.22 11.04 -22.69
CA LEU A 553 -6.45 11.63 -22.16
C LEU A 553 -7.03 12.67 -23.13
N GLU A 554 -8.23 12.44 -23.64
CA GLU A 554 -9.01 13.53 -24.24
C GLU A 554 -9.65 14.33 -23.09
N PRO A 555 -9.75 15.68 -23.21
CA PRO A 555 -10.32 16.50 -22.16
C PRO A 555 -11.82 16.21 -22.03
N THR A 556 -12.20 15.29 -21.15
CA THR A 556 -13.59 15.21 -20.69
C THR A 556 -13.73 16.07 -19.42
N PRO A 557 -14.74 16.97 -19.38
CA PRO A 557 -15.09 17.71 -18.18
C PRO A 557 -15.25 16.80 -16.96
N THR A 558 -14.81 17.25 -15.80
CA THR A 558 -15.18 16.66 -14.52
C THR A 558 -16.70 16.68 -14.38
N SER A 559 -17.33 15.56 -13.98
CA SER A 559 -18.80 15.43 -13.94
C SER A 559 -19.49 16.45 -13.02
N TRP A 560 -18.77 16.99 -12.04
CA TRP A 560 -19.23 18.03 -11.12
C TRP A 560 -19.01 19.46 -11.65
N VAL A 561 -18.17 19.62 -12.68
CA VAL A 561 -17.97 20.87 -13.40
C VAL A 561 -18.84 20.84 -14.65
N GLN A 562 -20.12 21.20 -14.47
CA GLN A 562 -21.02 21.40 -15.61
C GLN A 562 -20.51 22.59 -16.45
N PHE A 563 -19.88 22.28 -17.58
CA PHE A 563 -19.76 23.25 -18.67
C PHE A 563 -20.98 23.10 -19.57
N ALA A 564 -21.55 24.24 -19.98
CA ALA A 564 -22.25 24.26 -21.26
C ALA A 564 -21.20 23.92 -22.34
N THR A 565 -21.41 22.82 -23.06
CA THR A 565 -20.62 22.51 -24.26
C THR A 565 -20.67 23.74 -25.19
N PRO A 566 -19.53 24.29 -25.65
CA PRO A 566 -19.56 25.38 -26.60
C PRO A 566 -20.34 24.93 -27.83
N SER A 567 -21.32 25.73 -28.24
CA SER A 567 -22.08 25.45 -29.45
C SER A 567 -21.14 25.47 -30.67
N GLU A 568 -21.46 24.73 -31.73
CA GLU A 568 -20.71 24.80 -33.01
C GLU A 568 -20.54 26.25 -33.50
N ALA A 569 -21.46 27.16 -33.13
CA ALA A 569 -21.37 28.58 -33.42
C ALA A 569 -20.22 29.29 -32.70
N GLU A 570 -19.90 28.90 -31.46
CA GLU A 570 -18.77 29.44 -30.68
C GLU A 570 -17.43 28.89 -31.17
N ALA A 571 -17.36 27.61 -31.55
CA ALA A 571 -16.19 27.03 -32.21
C ALA A 571 -15.89 27.71 -33.56
N THR A 572 -16.92 28.12 -34.30
CA THR A 572 -16.78 28.82 -35.58
C THR A 572 -16.33 30.29 -35.40
N LEU A 573 -16.72 30.95 -34.31
CA LEU A 573 -16.25 32.30 -33.97
C LEU A 573 -14.76 32.33 -33.60
N ILE A 574 -14.27 31.30 -32.92
CA ILE A 574 -12.84 31.17 -32.55
C ILE A 574 -11.97 30.97 -33.82
N ALA A 575 -12.45 30.24 -34.82
CA ALA A 575 -11.74 30.06 -36.09
C ALA A 575 -11.62 31.36 -36.93
N GLN A 576 -12.50 32.35 -36.71
CA GLN A 576 -12.49 33.62 -37.44
C GLN A 576 -11.45 34.64 -36.94
N PHE A 577 -10.86 34.42 -35.76
CA PHE A 577 -9.82 35.31 -35.19
C PHE A 577 -8.40 34.78 -35.36
N THR A 578 -8.14 33.98 -36.41
CA THR A 578 -6.77 33.74 -36.84
C THR A 578 -6.27 34.99 -37.58
N PRO A 579 -5.23 35.72 -37.12
CA PRO A 579 -4.71 36.84 -37.88
C PRO A 579 -4.12 36.33 -39.20
N THR A 580 -4.74 36.73 -40.31
CA THR A 580 -4.21 36.52 -41.66
C THR A 580 -2.80 37.12 -41.72
N PRO A 581 -1.75 36.39 -42.17
CA PRO A 581 -0.42 36.98 -42.33
C PRO A 581 -0.51 38.12 -43.35
N GLN A 582 -0.27 39.36 -42.90
CA GLN A 582 -0.15 40.50 -43.79
C GLN A 582 1.01 40.26 -44.75
N SER A 583 0.75 40.35 -46.05
CA SER A 583 1.78 40.29 -47.07
C SER A 583 2.76 41.45 -46.87
N GLN A 584 4.03 41.14 -46.65
CA GLN A 584 5.11 42.11 -46.71
C GLN A 584 5.20 42.62 -48.16
N PHE A 585 4.99 43.91 -48.34
CA PHE A 585 5.29 44.60 -49.59
C PHE A 585 6.80 44.54 -49.85
N THR A 586 7.17 43.96 -50.99
CA THR A 586 8.52 43.96 -51.55
C THR A 586 8.96 45.38 -51.93
N PRO A 587 10.15 45.85 -51.51
CA PRO A 587 10.76 47.04 -52.10
C PRO A 587 11.38 46.71 -53.46
N GLN A 588 11.08 47.54 -54.45
CA GLN A 588 11.63 47.50 -55.81
C GLN A 588 13.15 47.82 -55.81
N PRO A 589 13.97 47.14 -56.63
CA PRO A 589 15.42 47.24 -56.57
C PRO A 589 15.95 48.52 -57.24
N THR A 590 16.89 49.20 -56.56
CA THR A 590 17.82 50.16 -57.18
C THR A 590 19.21 49.52 -57.23
N ALA A 591 19.80 49.50 -58.42
CA ALA A 591 21.08 48.89 -58.73
C ALA A 591 22.26 49.77 -58.30
N THR A 592 23.29 49.18 -57.67
CA THR A 592 24.69 49.57 -57.92
C THR A 592 25.69 48.48 -57.52
N SER A 593 26.90 48.61 -58.09
CA SER A 593 27.87 47.57 -58.43
C SER A 593 28.84 47.11 -57.34
N ALA A 594 29.16 45.81 -57.42
CA ALA A 594 30.47 45.16 -57.36
C ALA A 594 31.61 45.73 -56.49
N GLY A 595 32.08 44.89 -55.56
CA GLY A 595 33.42 44.94 -54.96
C GLY A 595 33.62 43.79 -53.96
N VAL A 596 34.57 42.89 -54.23
CA VAL A 596 34.98 41.73 -53.40
C VAL A 596 36.16 42.13 -52.48
N PRO A 597 36.72 41.24 -51.63
CA PRO A 597 36.50 41.11 -50.17
C PRO A 597 37.68 41.63 -49.32
N VAL A 598 37.47 41.83 -48.01
CA VAL A 598 38.57 41.94 -47.02
C VAL A 598 38.22 41.18 -45.73
N ALA A 599 39.18 40.41 -45.23
CA ALA A 599 39.11 39.59 -44.02
C ALA A 599 39.77 40.28 -42.80
N THR A 600 39.71 39.60 -41.64
CA THR A 600 40.47 39.80 -40.37
C THR A 600 39.88 40.86 -39.41
N ALA A 601 39.93 40.77 -38.07
CA ALA A 601 40.66 39.91 -37.14
C ALA A 601 39.97 39.86 -35.75
N THR A 602 40.15 38.75 -35.04
CA THR A 602 40.03 38.63 -33.58
C THR A 602 41.12 39.45 -32.87
N PRO A 603 40.88 39.94 -31.64
CA PRO A 603 41.88 39.71 -30.59
C PRO A 603 41.27 39.36 -29.22
N GLY A 604 41.84 38.34 -28.57
CA GLY A 604 41.54 37.93 -27.21
C GLY A 604 42.29 38.71 -26.13
N GLY A 605 42.12 38.28 -24.88
CA GLY A 605 42.92 38.70 -23.72
C GLY A 605 42.47 38.02 -22.42
N TYR A 606 43.36 37.25 -21.81
CA TYR A 606 43.24 36.45 -20.57
C TYR A 606 43.45 37.30 -19.27
N PRO A 607 43.30 36.72 -18.04
CA PRO A 607 42.73 37.34 -16.84
C PRO A 607 43.73 37.53 -15.67
N ALA A 608 43.25 38.06 -14.53
CA ALA A 608 43.97 38.07 -13.23
C ALA A 608 42.97 38.26 -12.03
N PRO A 609 43.36 38.12 -10.74
CA PRO A 609 43.20 36.88 -9.94
C PRO A 609 42.74 37.05 -8.46
N GLY A 610 42.47 35.93 -7.76
CA GLY A 610 42.57 35.77 -6.27
C GLY A 610 41.25 35.61 -5.49
N THR A 611 40.78 34.39 -5.18
CA THR A 611 40.95 33.55 -3.94
C THR A 611 40.22 34.04 -2.65
N PRO A 612 39.76 33.17 -1.71
CA PRO A 612 39.82 31.70 -1.65
C PRO A 612 38.50 30.97 -1.28
N VAL A 613 38.54 29.64 -1.47
CA VAL A 613 37.56 28.59 -1.18
C VAL A 613 37.74 28.06 0.27
N PRO A 614 36.69 27.54 0.93
CA PRO A 614 36.83 26.54 1.99
C PRO A 614 36.56 25.11 1.49
N GLN A 615 37.50 24.20 1.76
CA GLN A 615 37.40 22.76 1.51
C GLN A 615 36.58 22.02 2.59
N PRO A 616 36.11 20.79 2.28
CA PRO A 616 35.27 19.98 3.16
C PRO A 616 36.12 19.19 4.16
N THR A 617 35.55 18.89 5.33
CA THR A 617 36.10 17.88 6.24
C THR A 617 35.09 16.77 6.45
N ASN A 618 35.60 15.56 6.34
CA ASN A 618 34.94 14.28 6.45
C ASN A 618 35.45 13.65 7.77
N ALA A 619 34.55 13.18 8.62
CA ALA A 619 34.79 12.30 9.76
C ALA A 619 33.43 11.63 10.01
N GLY A 620 33.24 10.31 9.88
CA GLY A 620 33.96 9.29 10.61
C GLY A 620 32.99 8.74 11.67
N TYR A 621 32.46 7.55 11.42
CA TYR A 621 31.66 6.70 12.33
C TYR A 621 32.32 6.55 13.73
N PRO A 622 31.51 6.20 14.74
CA PRO A 622 31.25 4.80 15.06
C PRO A 622 29.80 4.37 14.84
#